data_AF-A0A1V5KEL4-F1
#
_entry.id   AF-A0A1V5KEL4-F1
#
_cell.length_a   1.000
_cell.length_b   1.000
_cell.length_c   1.000
_cell.angle_alpha   90.00
_cell.angle_beta   90.00
_cell.angle_gamma   90.00
#
_symmetry.space_group_name_H-M   'P 1'
#
loop_
_entity.id
_entity.type
_entity.pdbx_description
1 polymer ?
#
loop_
_entity_poly.entity_id
_entity_poly.type
_entity_poly.pdbx_seq_one_letter_code
_entity_poly.pdbx_strand_id
1 'polypeptide(L)'
;MMIRVDDIDAQVSTLRDAGVEFEEYDLPGFKTENGLVDQGEGMRGGWCRDSEGNLLAILQMPDERFGIRHVDVRRGSTISAQ
;
A
#
# COMPACT_ATOMS: atom_id res chain seq x y z
N MET A 1 -4.31 -14.96 -1.62
CA MET A 1 -3.11 -14.75 -0.75
C MET A 1 -2.74 -13.27 -0.79
N MET A 2 -2.01 -12.76 0.19
CA MET A 2 -1.57 -11.36 0.26
C MET A 2 -0.05 -11.26 0.17
N ILE A 3 0.44 -10.27 -0.57
CA ILE A 3 1.85 -9.93 -0.74
C ILE A 3 2.03 -8.46 -0.35
N ARG A 4 2.96 -8.18 0.57
CA ARG A 4 3.33 -6.81 0.95
C ARG A 4 4.50 -6.33 0.08
N VAL A 5 4.45 -5.08 -0.35
CA VAL A 5 5.51 -4.41 -1.13
C VAL A 5 5.81 -3.03 -0.55
N ASP A 6 7.02 -2.54 -0.78
CA ASP A 6 7.44 -1.20 -0.32
C ASP A 6 7.01 -0.10 -1.30
N ASP A 7 7.01 -0.40 -2.61
CA ASP A 7 6.59 0.51 -3.69
C ASP A 7 5.62 -0.23 -4.62
N ILE A 8 4.34 0.12 -4.49
CA ILE A 8 3.28 -0.54 -5.26
C ILE A 8 3.32 -0.16 -6.74
N ASP A 9 3.71 1.07 -7.11
CA ASP A 9 3.72 1.50 -8.50
C ASP A 9 4.82 0.76 -9.27
N ALA A 10 6.01 0.65 -8.67
CA ALA A 10 7.12 -0.10 -9.25
C ALA A 10 6.77 -1.59 -9.42
N GLN A 11 6.14 -2.19 -8.39
CA GLN A 11 5.75 -3.60 -8.49
C GLN A 11 4.67 -3.83 -9.54
N VAL A 12 3.65 -2.97 -9.60
CA VAL A 12 2.57 -3.07 -10.59
C VAL A 12 3.11 -2.91 -12.00
N SER A 13 4.03 -1.97 -12.23
CA SER A 13 4.70 -1.83 -13.53
C SER A 13 5.43 -3.11 -13.93
N THR A 14 6.22 -3.68 -13.01
CA THR A 14 6.98 -4.91 -13.25
C THR A 14 6.05 -6.08 -13.60
N LEU A 15 4.93 -6.21 -12.90
CA LEU A 15 3.95 -7.25 -13.14
C LEU A 15 3.22 -7.07 -14.48
N ARG A 16 2.90 -5.82 -14.86
CA ARG A 16 2.31 -5.51 -16.16
C ARG A 16 3.25 -5.80 -17.32
N ASP A 17 4.53 -5.47 -17.19
CA ASP A 17 5.56 -5.86 -18.17
C ASP A 17 5.67 -7.38 -18.32
N ALA A 18 5.39 -8.13 -17.26
CA ALA A 18 5.28 -9.59 -17.29
C ALA A 18 3.92 -10.12 -17.81
N GLY A 19 3.00 -9.24 -18.23
CA GLY A 19 1.68 -9.61 -18.76
C GLY A 19 0.61 -9.88 -17.71
N VAL A 20 0.85 -9.53 -16.44
CA VAL A 20 -0.15 -9.67 -15.38
C VAL A 20 -1.17 -8.54 -15.45
N GLU A 21 -2.44 -8.92 -15.55
CA GLU A 21 -3.56 -7.97 -15.48
C GLU A 21 -4.03 -7.77 -14.04
N PHE A 22 -4.41 -6.53 -13.73
CA PHE A 22 -4.99 -6.17 -12.44
C PHE A 22 -6.50 -6.02 -12.58
N GLU A 23 -7.23 -6.46 -11.56
CA GLU A 23 -8.68 -6.40 -11.51
C GLU A 23 -9.16 -4.94 -11.37
N GLU A 24 -10.15 -4.57 -12.16
CA GLU A 24 -10.81 -3.26 -12.10
C GLU A 24 -12.20 -3.42 -11.48
N TYR A 25 -12.48 -2.60 -10.47
CA TYR A 25 -13.75 -2.56 -9.78
C TYR A 25 -14.37 -1.16 -9.89
N ASP A 26 -15.63 -1.12 -10.28
CA ASP A 26 -16.47 0.08 -10.26
C ASP A 26 -17.76 -0.25 -9.51
N LEU A 27 -17.69 -0.16 -8.18
CA LEU A 27 -18.77 -0.50 -7.27
C LEU A 27 -19.21 0.77 -6.50
N PRO A 28 -20.47 0.84 -6.02
CA PRO A 28 -20.92 1.97 -5.23
C PRO A 28 -20.06 2.13 -3.96
N GLY A 29 -19.29 3.22 -3.88
CA GLY A 29 -18.41 3.52 -2.75
C GLY A 29 -17.06 2.79 -2.76
N PHE A 30 -16.75 2.03 -3.81
CA PHE A 30 -15.46 1.37 -3.97
C PHE A 30 -15.07 1.32 -5.45
N LYS A 31 -13.96 1.97 -5.79
CA LYS A 31 -13.45 1.99 -7.15
C LYS A 31 -11.95 1.80 -7.15
N THR A 32 -11.44 1.05 -8.12
CA THR A 32 -10.02 1.03 -8.44
C THR A 32 -9.75 1.95 -9.63
N GLU A 33 -8.57 2.54 -9.63
CA GLU A 33 -8.05 3.29 -10.76
C GLU A 33 -6.76 2.65 -11.23
N ASN A 34 -6.75 2.20 -12.49
CA ASN A 34 -5.63 1.43 -13.04
C ASN A 34 -5.29 0.24 -12.15
N GLY A 35 -6.29 -0.53 -11.73
CA GLY A 35 -6.16 -1.76 -10.95
C GLY A 35 -5.76 -1.56 -9.48
N LEU A 36 -5.71 -0.31 -9.01
CA LEU A 36 -5.30 0.02 -7.65
C LEU A 36 -6.37 0.80 -6.91
N VAL A 37 -6.51 0.50 -5.62
CA VAL A 37 -7.22 1.33 -4.65
C VAL A 37 -6.21 2.11 -3.81
N ASP A 38 -6.47 3.39 -3.61
CA ASP A 38 -5.78 4.23 -2.63
C ASP A 38 -6.68 4.39 -1.41
N GLN A 39 -6.18 4.00 -0.24
CA GLN A 39 -6.92 4.09 1.02
C GLN A 39 -6.43 5.25 1.91
N GLY A 40 -5.59 6.13 1.38
CA GLY A 40 -4.97 7.21 2.14
C GLY A 40 -3.82 6.74 3.03
N GLU A 41 -3.14 7.71 3.64
CA GLU A 41 -2.09 7.47 4.65
C GLU A 41 -0.98 6.51 4.18
N GLY A 42 -0.67 6.48 2.89
CA GLY A 42 0.35 5.60 2.32
C GLY A 42 -0.08 4.12 2.18
N MET A 43 -1.34 3.80 2.42
CA MET A 43 -1.91 2.48 2.15
C MET A 43 -2.50 2.43 0.74
N ARG A 44 -1.95 1.53 -0.09
CA ARG A 44 -2.42 1.30 -1.46
C ARG A 44 -2.44 -0.19 -1.75
N GLY A 45 -3.33 -0.63 -2.62
CA GLY A 45 -3.45 -2.06 -2.92
C GLY A 45 -4.15 -2.36 -4.23
N GLY A 46 -4.06 -3.61 -4.68
CA GLY A 46 -4.77 -4.09 -5.86
C GLY A 46 -4.82 -5.62 -5.87
N TRP A 47 -5.53 -6.16 -6.86
CA TRP A 47 -5.68 -7.60 -7.03
C TRP A 47 -5.30 -8.04 -8.44
N CYS A 48 -4.69 -9.21 -8.53
CA CYS A 48 -4.38 -9.86 -9.80
C CYS A 48 -4.53 -11.38 -9.65
N ARG A 49 -4.55 -12.09 -10.78
CA ARG A 49 -4.59 -13.56 -10.78
C ARG A 49 -3.24 -14.12 -11.18
N ASP A 50 -2.83 -15.19 -10.50
CA ASP A 50 -1.68 -15.97 -10.94
C ASP A 50 -2.06 -16.92 -12.09
N SER A 51 -1.08 -17.67 -12.62
CA SER A 51 -1.27 -18.60 -13.75
C SER A 51 -2.27 -19.72 -13.48
N GLU A 52 -2.50 -20.07 -12.22
CA GLU A 52 -3.48 -21.08 -11.77
C GLU A 52 -4.86 -20.45 -11.50
N GLY A 53 -5.00 -19.14 -11.68
CA GLY A 53 -6.26 -18.40 -11.53
C GLY A 53 -6.59 -17.99 -10.10
N ASN A 54 -5.68 -18.16 -9.14
CA ASN A 54 -5.93 -17.74 -7.76
C ASN A 54 -5.83 -16.22 -7.65
N LEU A 55 -6.72 -15.63 -6.85
CA LEU A 55 -6.70 -14.20 -6.59
C LEU A 55 -5.62 -13.85 -5.55
N LEU A 56 -4.70 -12.97 -5.94
CA LEU A 56 -3.65 -12.41 -5.13
C LEU A 56 -3.96 -10.95 -4.83
N ALA A 57 -3.72 -10.52 -3.60
CA ALA A 57 -3.74 -9.12 -3.19
C ALA A 57 -2.29 -8.63 -3.04
N ILE A 58 -1.98 -7.49 -3.65
CA ILE A 58 -0.71 -6.78 -3.46
C ILE A 58 -1.00 -5.49 -2.72
N LEU A 59 -0.27 -5.26 -1.63
CA LEU A 59 -0.52 -4.14 -0.73
C LEU A 59 0.78 -3.44 -0.36
N GLN A 60 0.78 -2.12 -0.48
CA GLN A 60 1.74 -1.25 0.20
C GLN A 60 1.10 -0.77 1.50
N MET A 61 1.85 -0.91 2.59
CA MET A 61 1.48 -0.33 3.88
C MET A 61 2.29 0.94 4.10
N PRO A 62 1.78 1.90 4.88
CA PRO A 62 2.58 3.00 5.37
C PRO A 62 3.87 2.50 6.03
N ASP A 63 4.94 3.24 5.81
CA ASP A 63 6.19 3.01 6.52
C ASP A 63 5.98 3.30 8.02
N GLU A 64 6.22 2.29 8.84
CA GLU A 64 6.00 2.34 10.29
C GLU A 64 6.98 3.29 11.01
N ARG A 65 7.99 3.86 10.31
CA ARG A 65 8.95 4.79 10.92
C ARG A 65 8.36 6.17 11.17
N PHE A 66 7.18 6.48 10.62
CA PHE A 66 6.41 7.67 11.01
C PHE A 66 5.72 7.53 12.38
N GLY A 67 5.69 6.33 12.98
CA GLY A 67 5.10 6.06 14.29
C GLY A 67 6.05 6.16 15.49
N ILE A 68 7.38 6.18 15.26
CA ILE A 68 8.36 6.44 16.32
C ILE A 68 8.89 7.86 16.14
N ARG A 69 8.21 8.85 16.73
CA ARG A 69 8.91 10.09 17.07
C ARG A 69 10.08 9.65 17.94
N HIS A 70 11.30 9.83 17.46
CA HIS A 70 12.52 9.62 18.23
C HIS A 70 12.35 10.43 19.53
N VAL A 71 12.00 9.76 20.63
CA VAL A 71 12.10 10.37 21.96
C VAL A 71 13.59 10.42 22.22
N ASP A 72 14.19 11.57 21.94
CA ASP A 72 15.52 11.87 22.45
C ASP A 72 15.41 11.85 23.98
N VAL A 73 15.90 10.77 24.60
CA VAL A 73 15.90 10.62 26.06
C VAL A 73 17.04 11.43 26.68
N ARG A 74 17.22 12.68 26.26
CA ARG A 74 18.03 13.62 27.02
C ARG A 74 17.14 14.32 28.03
N ARG A 75 17.40 13.94 29.28
CA ARG A 75 16.84 14.46 30.52
C ARG A 75 16.33 15.90 30.40
N GLY A 76 15.02 16.05 30.60
CA GLY A 76 14.39 17.25 31.13
C GLY A 76 14.20 18.37 30.11
N SER A 77 13.02 18.44 29.48
CA SER A 77 12.42 19.70 29.06
C SER A 77 10.92 19.55 28.89
N THR A 78 10.18 20.39 29.60
CA THR A 78 8.72 20.52 29.63
C THR A 78 8.16 20.85 28.25
N ILE A 79 7.15 20.11 27.81
CA ILE A 79 6.36 20.44 26.62
C ILE A 79 5.28 21.47 26.99
N SER A 80 5.42 22.70 26.50
CA SER A 80 4.32 23.67 26.39
C SER A 80 3.76 23.62 24.97
N ALA A 81 2.43 23.50 24.86
CA ALA A 81 1.70 23.55 23.61
C ALA A 81 1.48 25.00 23.16
N GLN A 82 1.56 25.23 21.84
CA GLN A 82 0.86 26.30 21.13
C GLN A 82 0.11 25.66 19.97
#